data_AF-A0A849GN37-F1
#
_entry.id   AF-A0A849GN37-F1
#
_cell.length_a   1.000
_cell.length_b   1.000
_cell.length_c   1.000
_cell.angle_alpha   90.00
_cell.angle_beta   90.00
_cell.angle_gamma   90.00
#
_symmetry.space_group_name_H-M   'P 1'
#
loop_
_entity.id
_entity.type
_entity.pdbx_description
1 polymer ?
#
loop_
_entity_poly.entity_id
_entity_poly.type
_entity_poly.pdbx_seq_one_letter_code
_entity_poly.pdbx_strand_id
1 'polypeptide(L)'
;MTMVAFDPEFAAANGVRLDRIDLAMMGLVMAVTVVGLKVVGLVLIVALLIIPPVTARFWTERSDWVVLFSGLFGALAGWIGAAASASAPDLPTGPIIVLVAFGMFAASFALAPSRGLISAWVRHRRFQTGVHVRQGLLALAQGQPIYEPLTLRLLKQRGLARADGVVTDAGAARASQALRDEKRWEIARATPEFELAAARYDGLTQLEDVLTPDQIAGIDARIGRPQEVAP
;
A
#
# COMPACT_ATOMS: atom_id res chain seq x y z
N MET A 1 17.86 -12.49 16.64
CA MET A 1 16.40 -12.67 16.49
C MET A 1 16.01 -12.67 15.02
N THR A 2 16.15 -11.56 14.31
CA THR A 2 15.79 -11.46 12.89
C THR A 2 16.52 -12.48 12.00
N MET A 3 17.84 -12.61 12.15
CA MET A 3 18.63 -13.56 11.34
C MET A 3 18.14 -15.02 11.50
N VAL A 4 17.87 -15.46 12.73
CA VAL A 4 17.33 -16.81 13.02
C VAL A 4 15.92 -17.00 12.43
N ALA A 5 15.10 -15.94 12.44
CA ALA A 5 13.72 -15.99 11.94
C ALA A 5 13.61 -15.96 10.40
N PHE A 6 14.60 -15.38 9.70
CA PHE A 6 14.59 -15.27 8.24
C PHE A 6 15.40 -16.37 7.54
N ASP A 7 16.55 -16.76 8.11
CA ASP A 7 17.41 -17.80 7.56
C ASP A 7 18.15 -18.55 8.69
N PRO A 8 17.53 -19.61 9.24
CA PRO A 8 18.12 -20.37 10.34
C PRO A 8 19.40 -21.11 9.94
N GLU A 9 19.51 -21.57 8.69
CA GLU A 9 20.69 -22.30 8.20
C GLU A 9 21.89 -21.36 8.06
N PHE A 10 21.67 -20.16 7.52
CA PHE A 10 22.68 -19.11 7.49
C PHE A 10 23.10 -18.69 8.91
N ALA A 11 22.15 -18.55 9.84
CA ALA A 11 22.48 -18.24 11.23
C ALA A 11 23.37 -19.34 11.87
N ALA A 12 23.05 -20.62 11.62
CA ALA A 12 23.84 -21.75 12.09
C ALA A 12 25.27 -21.72 11.52
N ALA A 13 25.40 -21.46 10.21
CA ALA A 13 26.68 -21.34 9.52
C ALA A 13 27.53 -20.18 10.05
N ASN A 14 26.91 -19.10 10.53
CA ASN A 14 27.57 -17.99 11.21
C ASN A 14 27.92 -18.28 12.69
N GLY A 15 27.77 -19.53 13.16
CA GLY A 15 28.13 -19.94 14.52
C GLY A 15 27.07 -19.64 15.57
N VAL A 16 25.85 -19.24 15.17
CA VAL A 16 24.74 -19.01 16.08
C VAL A 16 24.15 -20.35 16.52
N ARG A 17 23.94 -20.52 17.83
CA ARG A 17 23.28 -21.70 18.38
C ARG A 17 21.77 -21.50 18.45
N LEU A 18 21.04 -21.98 17.44
CA LEU A 18 19.60 -21.80 17.31
C LEU A 18 18.82 -22.30 18.53
N ASP A 19 19.11 -23.52 19.00
CA ASP A 19 18.41 -24.12 20.16
C ASP A 19 18.42 -23.23 21.41
N ARG A 20 19.53 -22.51 21.63
CA ARG A 20 19.65 -21.61 22.79
C ARG A 20 18.78 -20.37 22.64
N ILE A 21 18.69 -19.83 21.44
CA ILE A 21 17.89 -18.64 21.14
C ILE A 21 16.40 -19.00 21.22
N ASP A 22 16.01 -20.13 20.64
CA ASP A 22 14.63 -20.60 20.67
C ASP A 22 14.19 -20.93 22.09
N LEU A 23 15.03 -21.62 22.88
CA LEU A 23 14.74 -21.89 24.29
C LEU A 23 14.64 -20.60 25.12
N ALA A 24 15.52 -19.62 24.87
CA ALA A 24 15.47 -18.33 25.55
C ALA A 24 14.19 -17.55 25.20
N MET A 25 13.76 -17.55 23.93
CA MET A 25 12.52 -16.90 23.49
C MET A 25 11.29 -17.59 24.04
N MET A 26 11.23 -18.91 23.96
CA MET A 26 10.14 -19.70 24.53
C MET A 26 10.05 -19.48 26.04
N GLY A 27 11.19 -19.49 26.75
CA GLY A 27 11.26 -19.21 28.18
C GLY A 27 10.77 -17.81 28.54
N LEU A 28 11.15 -16.79 27.76
CA LEU A 28 10.71 -15.41 27.97
C LEU A 28 9.19 -15.26 27.78
N VAL A 29 8.65 -15.80 26.68
CA VAL A 29 7.21 -15.76 26.39
C VAL A 29 6.42 -16.55 27.46
N MET A 30 6.90 -17.72 27.84
CA MET A 30 6.30 -18.52 28.92
C MET A 30 6.30 -17.77 30.25
N ALA A 31 7.42 -17.15 30.63
CA ALA A 31 7.51 -16.39 31.87
C ALA A 31 6.51 -15.22 31.89
N VAL A 32 6.49 -14.42 30.81
CA VAL A 32 5.57 -13.27 30.69
C VAL A 32 4.11 -13.72 30.71
N THR A 33 3.75 -14.79 30.00
CA THR A 33 2.37 -15.28 29.94
C THR A 33 1.89 -15.87 31.27
N VAL A 34 2.70 -16.68 31.94
CA VAL A 34 2.33 -17.30 33.22
C VAL A 34 2.17 -16.24 34.32
N VAL A 35 3.12 -15.30 34.41
CA VAL A 35 3.04 -14.19 35.37
C VAL A 35 1.86 -13.28 35.03
N GLY A 36 1.70 -12.91 33.75
CA GLY A 36 0.63 -12.04 33.30
C GLY A 36 -0.77 -12.62 33.55
N LEU A 37 -0.96 -13.92 33.32
CA LEU A 37 -2.24 -14.59 33.58
C LEU A 37 -2.66 -14.47 35.05
N LYS A 38 -1.71 -14.57 35.99
CA LYS A 38 -1.99 -14.41 37.43
C LYS A 38 -2.31 -12.96 37.83
N VAL A 39 -1.67 -11.98 37.19
CA VAL A 39 -1.80 -10.56 37.53
C VAL A 39 -3.08 -9.95 36.96
N VAL A 40 -3.35 -10.18 35.67
CA VAL A 40 -4.40 -9.46 34.92
C VAL A 40 -5.47 -10.37 34.31
N GLY A 41 -5.25 -11.69 34.31
CA GLY A 41 -6.18 -12.67 33.75
C GLY A 41 -5.90 -13.02 32.29
N LEU A 42 -6.46 -14.16 31.86
CA LEU A 42 -6.19 -14.81 30.57
C LEU A 42 -6.50 -13.89 29.36
N VAL A 43 -7.66 -13.24 29.36
CA VAL A 43 -8.12 -12.44 28.21
C VAL A 43 -7.18 -11.27 27.96
N LEU A 44 -6.80 -10.56 29.03
CA LEU A 44 -5.95 -9.37 28.90
C LEU A 44 -4.51 -9.73 28.51
N ILE A 45 -3.93 -10.79 29.06
CA ILE A 45 -2.56 -11.19 28.67
C ILE A 45 -2.49 -11.61 27.20
N VAL A 46 -3.47 -12.36 26.70
CA VAL A 46 -3.53 -12.74 25.28
C VAL A 46 -3.69 -11.51 24.39
N ALA A 47 -4.56 -10.57 24.79
CA ALA A 47 -4.75 -9.32 24.05
C ALA A 47 -3.47 -8.47 24.00
N LEU A 48 -2.77 -8.28 25.13
CA LEU A 48 -1.52 -7.51 25.19
C LEU A 48 -0.35 -8.20 24.47
N LEU A 49 -0.38 -9.53 24.34
CA LEU A 49 0.64 -10.28 23.62
C LEU A 49 0.45 -10.22 22.09
N ILE A 50 -0.77 -9.95 21.62
CA ILE A 50 -1.11 -9.95 20.19
C ILE A 50 -1.32 -8.53 19.64
N ILE A 51 -2.19 -7.74 20.27
CA ILE A 51 -2.69 -6.49 19.68
C ILE A 51 -1.58 -5.44 19.54
N PRO A 52 -0.79 -5.08 20.56
CA PRO A 52 0.25 -4.05 20.43
C PRO A 52 1.34 -4.38 19.39
N PRO A 53 1.89 -5.63 19.33
CA PRO A 53 2.81 -6.01 18.25
C PRO A 53 2.20 -5.88 16.86
N VAL A 54 0.95 -6.32 16.67
CA VAL A 54 0.27 -6.21 15.37
C VAL A 54 0.04 -4.74 15.00
N THR A 55 -0.40 -3.92 15.96
CA THR A 55 -0.56 -2.47 15.77
C THR A 55 0.75 -1.81 15.35
N ALA A 56 1.87 -2.15 16.00
CA ALA A 56 3.20 -1.62 15.66
C ALA A 56 3.67 -1.97 14.24
N ARG A 57 3.36 -3.18 13.76
CA ARG A 57 3.73 -3.62 12.40
C ARG A 57 3.05 -2.83 11.28
N PHE A 58 1.97 -2.10 11.56
CA PHE A 58 1.38 -1.19 10.58
C PHE A 58 2.21 0.07 10.32
N TRP A 59 3.07 0.44 11.26
CA TRP A 59 3.85 1.68 11.20
C TRP A 59 5.30 1.45 10.78
N THR A 60 5.86 0.26 11.01
CA THR A 60 7.25 -0.04 10.70
C THR A 60 7.47 -1.50 10.32
N GLU A 61 8.38 -1.73 9.38
CA GLU A 61 8.87 -3.07 8.97
C GLU A 61 10.15 -3.47 9.71
N ARG A 62 10.78 -2.54 10.44
CA ARG A 62 12.03 -2.81 11.18
C ARG A 62 11.71 -3.46 12.52
N SER A 63 12.19 -4.69 12.72
CA SER A 63 11.91 -5.51 13.91
C SER A 63 12.22 -4.79 15.23
N ASP A 64 13.33 -4.04 15.31
CA ASP A 64 13.71 -3.33 16.54
C ASP A 64 12.69 -2.26 16.91
N TRP A 65 12.19 -1.54 15.90
CA TRP A 65 11.14 -0.54 16.07
C TRP A 65 9.78 -1.18 16.38
N VAL A 66 9.48 -2.36 15.83
CA VAL A 66 8.25 -3.09 16.17
C VAL A 66 8.21 -3.41 17.66
N VAL A 67 9.31 -3.88 18.24
CA VAL A 67 9.37 -4.18 19.69
C VAL A 67 9.16 -2.92 20.52
N LEU A 68 9.83 -1.82 20.16
CA LEU A 68 9.69 -0.54 20.87
C LEU A 68 8.27 0.02 20.80
N PHE A 69 7.69 0.11 19.59
CA PHE A 69 6.34 0.62 19.42
C PHE A 69 5.29 -0.30 20.02
N SER A 70 5.50 -1.62 20.00
CA SER A 70 4.64 -2.60 20.66
C SER A 70 4.58 -2.35 22.17
N GLY A 71 5.74 -2.16 22.80
CA GLY A 71 5.81 -1.82 24.23
C GLY A 71 5.12 -0.48 24.53
N LEU A 72 5.34 0.54 23.69
CA LEU A 72 4.70 1.85 23.84
C LEU A 72 3.18 1.77 23.72
N PHE A 73 2.65 1.10 22.70
CA PHE A 73 1.22 0.93 22.50
C PHE A 73 0.58 0.10 23.61
N GLY A 74 1.25 -0.94 24.09
CA GLY A 74 0.79 -1.74 25.23
C GLY A 74 0.73 -0.91 26.52
N ALA A 75 1.77 -0.13 26.80
CA ALA A 75 1.82 0.76 27.95
C ALA A 75 0.75 1.85 27.89
N LEU A 76 0.56 2.48 26.73
CA LEU A 76 -0.48 3.49 26.51
C LEU A 76 -1.88 2.90 26.66
N ALA A 77 -2.14 1.73 26.07
CA ALA A 77 -3.44 1.06 26.21
C ALA A 77 -3.73 0.68 27.66
N GLY A 78 -2.72 0.17 28.38
CA GLY A 78 -2.81 -0.12 29.82
C GLY A 78 -3.09 1.12 30.65
N TRP A 79 -2.35 2.21 30.43
CA TRP A 79 -2.52 3.47 31.16
C TRP A 79 -3.88 4.11 30.90
N ILE A 80 -4.26 4.27 29.63
CA ILE A 80 -5.55 4.86 29.23
C ILE A 80 -6.71 3.97 29.72
N GLY A 81 -6.60 2.65 29.54
CA GLY A 81 -7.64 1.71 29.95
C GLY A 81 -7.81 1.63 31.47
N ALA A 82 -6.72 1.66 32.24
CA ALA A 82 -6.77 1.70 33.69
C ALA A 82 -7.34 3.04 34.21
N ALA A 83 -6.91 4.16 33.62
CA ALA A 83 -7.44 5.49 33.98
C ALA A 83 -8.95 5.59 33.66
N ALA A 84 -9.38 5.08 32.51
CA ALA A 84 -10.80 5.02 32.14
C ALA A 84 -11.60 4.12 33.10
N SER A 85 -11.06 2.95 33.46
CA SER A 85 -11.70 2.05 34.43
C SER A 85 -11.82 2.67 35.82
N ALA A 86 -10.88 3.53 36.23
CA ALA A 86 -10.93 4.21 37.51
C ALA A 86 -11.93 5.39 37.55
N SER A 87 -12.38 5.86 36.38
CA SER A 87 -13.26 7.03 36.28
C SER A 87 -14.75 6.73 36.49
N ALA A 88 -15.16 5.46 36.43
CA ALA A 88 -16.55 5.06 36.66
C ALA A 88 -16.66 3.79 37.53
N PRO A 89 -17.68 3.68 38.39
CA PRO A 89 -17.86 2.53 39.29
C PRO A 89 -18.11 1.22 38.52
N ASP A 90 -17.69 0.09 39.10
CA ASP A 90 -18.00 -1.28 38.64
C ASP A 90 -17.53 -1.67 37.22
N LEU A 91 -16.58 -0.91 36.66
CA LEU A 91 -16.02 -1.17 35.35
C LEU A 91 -14.85 -2.17 35.42
N PRO A 92 -14.89 -3.31 34.71
CA PRO A 92 -13.82 -4.29 34.75
C PRO A 92 -12.60 -3.79 33.95
N THR A 93 -11.48 -3.61 34.64
CA THR A 93 -10.26 -3.01 34.06
C THR A 93 -9.69 -3.80 32.89
N GLY A 94 -9.72 -5.14 32.97
CA GLY A 94 -9.21 -6.02 31.91
C GLY A 94 -9.85 -5.77 30.55
N PRO A 95 -11.18 -6.00 30.40
CA PRO A 95 -11.92 -5.72 29.18
C PRO A 95 -11.76 -4.29 28.63
N ILE A 96 -11.67 -3.29 29.51
CA ILE A 96 -11.52 -1.89 29.08
C ILE A 96 -10.15 -1.66 28.43
N ILE A 97 -9.07 -2.20 29.02
CA ILE A 97 -7.74 -2.13 28.41
C ILE A 97 -7.76 -2.83 27.04
N VAL A 98 -8.43 -3.97 26.91
CA VAL A 98 -8.58 -4.67 25.62
C VAL A 98 -9.33 -3.80 24.61
N LEU A 99 -10.40 -3.12 25.02
CA LEU A 99 -11.19 -2.26 24.15
C LEU A 99 -10.37 -1.04 23.67
N VAL A 100 -9.58 -0.44 24.56
CA VAL A 100 -8.66 0.65 24.23
C VAL A 100 -7.57 0.17 23.27
N ALA A 101 -6.92 -0.96 23.56
CA ALA A 101 -5.91 -1.55 22.68
C ALA A 101 -6.48 -1.86 21.29
N PHE A 102 -7.70 -2.40 21.23
CA PHE A 102 -8.41 -2.66 19.98
C PHE A 102 -8.76 -1.37 19.24
N GLY A 103 -9.17 -0.31 19.95
CA GLY A 103 -9.41 1.01 19.35
C GLY A 103 -8.14 1.58 18.70
N MET A 104 -6.99 1.47 19.38
CA MET A 104 -5.69 1.88 18.84
C MET A 104 -5.28 1.03 17.62
N PHE A 105 -5.54 -0.27 17.66
CA PHE A 105 -5.35 -1.18 16.53
C PHE A 105 -6.24 -0.79 15.35
N ALA A 106 -7.53 -0.58 15.57
CA ALA A 106 -8.49 -0.24 14.51
C ALA A 106 -8.15 1.10 13.86
N ALA A 107 -7.77 2.10 14.67
CA ALA A 107 -7.28 3.38 14.17
C ALA A 107 -6.01 3.20 13.32
N SER A 108 -5.04 2.41 13.79
CA SER A 108 -3.82 2.13 13.04
C SER A 108 -4.11 1.36 11.74
N PHE A 109 -4.98 0.36 11.78
CA PHE A 109 -5.41 -0.40 10.61
C PHE A 109 -6.10 0.47 9.56
N ALA A 110 -6.92 1.43 9.99
CA ALA A 110 -7.55 2.37 9.07
C ALA A 110 -6.53 3.35 8.46
N LEU A 111 -5.64 3.91 9.29
CA LEU A 111 -4.73 5.00 8.90
C LEU A 111 -3.40 4.55 8.28
N ALA A 112 -3.04 3.26 8.36
CA ALA A 112 -1.73 2.79 7.95
C ALA A 112 -1.44 3.08 6.46
N PRO A 113 -0.30 3.71 6.13
CA PRO A 113 -0.03 4.22 4.78
C PRO A 113 0.31 3.13 3.74
N SER A 114 0.93 2.03 4.16
CA SER A 114 1.34 0.93 3.26
C SER A 114 0.37 -0.24 3.25
N ARG A 115 -0.23 -0.54 4.41
CA ARG A 115 -1.06 -1.73 4.67
C ARG A 115 -2.48 -1.42 5.12
N GLY A 116 -2.84 -0.14 5.27
CA GLY A 116 -4.14 0.25 5.81
C GLY A 116 -5.25 0.21 4.78
N LEU A 117 -6.48 -0.04 5.24
CA LEU A 117 -7.65 -0.20 4.38
C LEU A 117 -7.91 1.07 3.55
N ILE A 118 -7.73 2.26 4.14
CA ILE A 118 -7.92 3.53 3.46
C ILE A 118 -6.85 3.72 2.38
N SER A 119 -5.59 3.40 2.66
CA SER A 119 -4.52 3.51 1.67
C SER A 119 -4.75 2.60 0.46
N ALA A 120 -5.19 1.37 0.70
CA ALA A 120 -5.51 0.40 -0.34
C ALA A 120 -6.70 0.87 -1.18
N TRP A 121 -7.76 1.36 -0.53
CA TRP A 121 -8.94 1.88 -1.20
C TRP A 121 -8.65 3.16 -2.02
N VAL A 122 -7.87 4.09 -1.46
CA VAL A 122 -7.44 5.31 -2.18
C VAL A 122 -6.57 4.95 -3.38
N ARG A 123 -5.62 4.02 -3.23
CA ARG A 123 -4.78 3.56 -4.35
C ARG A 123 -5.63 2.92 -5.44
N HIS A 124 -6.59 2.07 -5.05
CA HIS A 124 -7.49 1.42 -6.00
C HIS A 124 -8.38 2.43 -6.74
N ARG A 125 -8.96 3.40 -6.02
CA ARG A 125 -9.76 4.47 -6.64
C ARG A 125 -8.94 5.37 -7.55
N ARG A 126 -7.72 5.72 -7.16
CA ARG A 126 -6.79 6.49 -8.01
C ARG A 126 -6.44 5.72 -9.27
N PHE A 127 -6.17 4.42 -9.16
CA PHE A 127 -5.92 3.55 -10.29
C PHE A 127 -7.12 3.51 -11.24
N GLN A 128 -8.33 3.20 -10.75
CA GLN A 128 -9.56 3.19 -11.56
C GLN A 128 -9.80 4.54 -12.26
N THR A 129 -9.65 5.65 -11.52
CA THR A 129 -9.79 7.00 -12.08
C THR A 129 -8.76 7.27 -13.18
N GLY A 130 -7.52 6.82 -12.99
CA GLY A 130 -6.47 6.89 -14.00
C GLY A 130 -6.83 6.11 -15.26
N VAL A 131 -7.31 4.86 -15.10
CA VAL A 131 -7.75 4.01 -16.22
C VAL A 131 -8.86 4.68 -17.02
N HIS A 132 -9.91 5.16 -16.36
CA HIS A 132 -11.02 5.84 -17.03
C HIS A 132 -10.56 7.07 -17.82
N VAL A 133 -9.68 7.89 -17.25
CA VAL A 133 -9.16 9.08 -17.95
C VAL A 133 -8.31 8.68 -19.15
N ARG A 134 -7.44 7.68 -19.02
CA ARG A 134 -6.60 7.22 -20.15
C ARG A 134 -7.44 6.59 -21.26
N GLN A 135 -8.39 5.71 -20.94
CA GLN A 135 -9.32 5.14 -21.91
C GLN A 135 -10.16 6.23 -22.60
N GLY A 136 -10.63 7.22 -21.84
CA GLY A 136 -11.34 8.37 -22.40
C GLY A 136 -10.46 9.17 -23.37
N LEU A 137 -9.21 9.46 -23.02
CA LEU A 137 -8.27 10.16 -23.90
C LEU A 137 -7.97 9.37 -25.19
N LEU A 138 -7.81 8.04 -25.09
CA LEU A 138 -7.61 7.19 -26.27
C LEU A 138 -8.85 7.14 -27.17
N ALA A 139 -10.05 7.06 -26.59
CA ALA A 139 -11.31 7.13 -27.33
C ALA A 139 -11.45 8.48 -28.05
N LEU A 140 -11.12 9.58 -27.38
CA LEU A 140 -11.08 10.92 -27.97
C LEU A 140 -10.07 11.01 -29.12
N ALA A 141 -8.86 10.46 -28.94
CA ALA A 141 -7.84 10.44 -29.98
C ALA A 141 -8.28 9.66 -31.23
N GLN A 142 -9.11 8.63 -31.05
CA GLN A 142 -9.64 7.78 -32.11
C GLN A 142 -10.99 8.28 -32.67
N GLY A 143 -11.53 9.39 -32.17
CA GLY A 143 -12.84 9.91 -32.57
C GLY A 143 -14.01 9.01 -32.18
N GLN A 144 -13.85 8.15 -31.17
CA GLN A 144 -14.91 7.24 -30.72
C GLN A 144 -15.81 7.92 -29.67
N PRO A 145 -17.13 7.67 -29.73
CA PRO A 145 -18.07 8.20 -28.75
C PRO A 145 -17.86 7.56 -27.37
N ILE A 146 -17.80 8.38 -26.32
CA ILE A 146 -17.67 7.92 -24.92
C ILE A 146 -19.07 7.83 -24.29
N TYR A 147 -19.53 6.62 -24.01
CA TYR A 147 -20.83 6.40 -23.36
C TYR A 147 -20.75 6.36 -21.82
N GLU A 148 -19.59 6.08 -21.26
CA GLU A 148 -19.43 5.87 -19.81
C GLU A 148 -19.54 7.21 -19.03
N PRO A 149 -20.52 7.36 -18.13
CA PRO A 149 -20.82 8.65 -17.48
C PRO A 149 -19.71 9.10 -16.53
N LEU A 150 -19.01 8.16 -15.90
CA LEU A 150 -17.88 8.46 -15.02
C LEU A 150 -16.71 9.05 -15.81
N THR A 151 -16.37 8.46 -16.95
CA THR A 151 -15.30 8.92 -17.84
C THR A 151 -15.57 10.35 -18.32
N LEU A 152 -16.79 10.62 -18.79
CA LEU A 152 -17.21 11.98 -19.19
C LEU A 152 -17.11 12.99 -18.05
N ARG A 153 -17.55 12.63 -16.83
CA ARG A 153 -17.43 13.50 -15.66
C ARG A 153 -15.98 13.81 -15.31
N LEU A 154 -15.10 12.81 -15.35
CA LEU A 154 -13.68 12.96 -15.05
C LEU A 154 -12.96 13.83 -16.10
N LEU A 155 -13.25 13.62 -17.38
CA LEU A 155 -12.68 14.44 -18.47
C LEU A 155 -13.16 15.90 -18.36
N LYS A 156 -14.44 16.13 -18.05
CA LYS A 156 -15.00 17.47 -17.81
C LYS A 156 -14.37 18.15 -16.60
N GLN A 157 -14.28 17.45 -15.46
CA GLN A 157 -13.65 17.98 -14.24
C GLN A 157 -12.18 18.36 -14.44
N ARG A 158 -11.46 17.65 -15.32
CA ARG A 158 -10.07 17.92 -15.66
C ARG A 158 -9.89 18.91 -16.83
N GLY A 159 -10.97 19.45 -17.37
CA GLY A 159 -10.95 20.40 -18.49
C GLY A 159 -10.49 19.79 -19.83
N LEU A 160 -10.58 18.46 -19.98
CA LEU A 160 -10.14 17.72 -21.18
C LEU A 160 -11.26 17.53 -22.21
N ALA A 161 -12.51 17.62 -21.77
CA ALA A 161 -13.69 17.63 -22.62
C ALA A 161 -14.64 18.73 -22.15
N ARG A 162 -15.29 19.41 -23.10
CA ARG A 162 -16.28 20.45 -22.83
C ARG A 162 -17.62 19.82 -22.42
N ALA A 163 -18.55 20.63 -21.92
CA ALA A 163 -19.86 20.19 -21.45
C ALA A 163 -20.69 19.45 -22.52
N ASP A 164 -20.47 19.77 -23.79
CA ASP A 164 -21.06 19.15 -24.99
C ASP A 164 -20.37 17.82 -25.40
N GLY A 165 -19.29 17.43 -24.73
CA GLY A 165 -18.54 16.20 -25.05
C GLY A 165 -17.47 16.38 -26.13
N VAL A 166 -17.28 17.61 -26.64
CA VAL A 166 -16.21 17.93 -27.60
C VAL A 166 -14.87 18.06 -26.88
N VAL A 167 -13.79 17.69 -27.56
CA VAL A 167 -12.43 17.79 -27.02
C VAL A 167 -12.04 19.26 -26.82
N THR A 168 -11.34 19.54 -25.73
CA THR A 168 -10.68 20.85 -25.56
C THR A 168 -9.27 20.79 -26.16
N ASP A 169 -8.64 21.93 -26.47
CA ASP A 169 -7.24 21.94 -26.94
C ASP A 169 -6.28 21.21 -25.98
N ALA A 170 -6.53 21.35 -24.67
CA ALA A 170 -5.79 20.61 -23.64
C ALA A 170 -6.10 19.09 -23.66
N GLY A 171 -7.35 18.72 -23.94
CA GLY A 171 -7.77 17.35 -24.19
C GLY A 171 -7.09 16.75 -25.41
N ALA A 172 -7.04 17.48 -26.52
CA ALA A 172 -6.41 17.10 -27.77
C ALA A 172 -4.91 16.84 -27.57
N ALA A 173 -4.22 17.76 -26.89
CA ALA A 173 -2.80 17.61 -26.58
C ALA A 173 -2.51 16.40 -25.68
N ARG A 174 -3.35 16.14 -24.67
CA ARG A 174 -3.19 14.93 -23.83
C ARG A 174 -3.58 13.65 -24.54
N ALA A 175 -4.56 13.70 -25.44
CA ALA A 175 -5.01 12.56 -26.23
C ALA A 175 -3.94 12.14 -27.25
N SER A 176 -3.27 13.11 -27.90
CA SER A 176 -2.15 12.83 -28.80
C SER A 176 -0.94 12.25 -28.07
N GLN A 177 -0.63 12.76 -26.86
CA GLN A 177 0.40 12.19 -25.99
C GLN A 177 0.06 10.75 -25.59
N ALA A 178 -1.17 10.50 -25.12
CA ALA A 178 -1.62 9.17 -24.73
C ALA A 178 -1.58 8.17 -25.91
N LEU A 179 -1.95 8.61 -27.11
CA LEU A 179 -1.87 7.79 -28.33
C LEU A 179 -0.43 7.46 -28.72
N ARG A 180 0.49 8.43 -28.57
CA ARG A 180 1.92 8.22 -28.82
C ARG A 180 2.50 7.21 -27.84
N ASP A 181 2.16 7.33 -26.56
CA ASP A 181 2.62 6.38 -25.53
C ASP A 181 2.07 4.97 -25.77
N GLU A 182 0.84 4.83 -26.26
CA GLU A 182 0.30 3.53 -26.65
C GLU A 182 1.11 2.90 -27.79
N LYS A 183 1.46 3.67 -28.83
CA LYS A 183 2.32 3.21 -29.94
C LYS A 183 3.73 2.82 -29.45
N ARG A 184 4.29 3.56 -28.49
CA ARG A 184 5.58 3.22 -27.87
C ARG A 184 5.51 1.88 -27.13
N TRP A 185 4.45 1.66 -26.35
CA TRP A 185 4.23 0.39 -25.65
C TRP A 185 3.92 -0.78 -26.58
N GLU A 186 3.28 -0.53 -27.72
CA GLU A 186 3.06 -1.54 -28.77
C GLU A 186 4.40 -2.03 -29.35
N ILE A 187 5.30 -1.11 -29.70
CA ILE A 187 6.64 -1.45 -30.20
C ILE A 187 7.48 -2.14 -29.12
N ALA A 188 7.43 -1.65 -27.87
CA ALA A 188 8.15 -2.24 -26.76
C ALA A 188 7.71 -3.70 -26.53
N ARG A 189 6.40 -3.98 -26.55
CA ARG A 189 5.86 -5.35 -26.41
C ARG A 189 6.22 -6.27 -27.57
N ALA A 190 6.39 -5.73 -28.76
CA ALA A 190 6.77 -6.51 -29.95
C ALA A 190 8.30 -6.78 -30.04
N THR A 191 9.11 -6.16 -29.19
CA THR A 191 10.58 -6.25 -29.25
C THR A 191 11.10 -7.11 -28.08
N PRO A 192 11.77 -8.26 -28.34
CA PRO A 192 12.25 -9.16 -27.28
C PRO A 192 13.18 -8.48 -26.27
N GLU A 193 13.96 -7.48 -26.71
CA GLU A 193 14.86 -6.71 -25.85
C GLU A 193 14.17 -6.01 -24.67
N PHE A 194 12.86 -5.74 -24.78
CA PHE A 194 12.07 -5.03 -23.76
C PHE A 194 11.08 -5.93 -23.02
N GLU A 195 11.19 -7.26 -23.10
CA GLU A 195 10.22 -8.20 -22.50
C GLU A 195 10.03 -7.99 -20.99
N LEU A 196 11.12 -7.77 -20.24
CA LEU A 196 11.06 -7.50 -18.80
C LEU A 196 10.38 -6.15 -18.47
N ALA A 197 10.54 -5.16 -19.33
CA ALA A 197 9.88 -3.87 -19.20
C ALA A 197 8.38 -3.98 -19.55
N ALA A 198 8.07 -4.72 -20.62
CA ALA A 198 6.72 -5.05 -21.04
C ALA A 198 5.94 -5.84 -19.98
N ALA A 199 6.62 -6.71 -19.22
CA ALA A 199 6.00 -7.45 -18.11
C ALA A 199 5.49 -6.55 -16.97
N ARG A 200 5.98 -5.31 -16.88
CA ARG A 200 5.54 -4.31 -15.89
C ARG A 200 4.42 -3.41 -16.40
N TYR A 201 3.93 -3.62 -17.61
CA TYR A 201 2.87 -2.80 -18.19
C TYR A 201 1.51 -3.05 -17.49
N ASP A 202 0.99 -2.01 -16.84
CA ASP A 202 -0.32 -2.02 -16.17
C ASP A 202 -1.35 -1.12 -16.88
N GLY A 203 -1.01 -0.60 -18.06
CA GLY A 203 -1.84 0.34 -18.81
C GLY A 203 -1.77 1.80 -18.33
N LEU A 204 -1.07 2.11 -17.24
CA LEU A 204 -0.93 3.49 -16.71
C LEU A 204 0.52 3.94 -16.58
N THR A 205 1.44 3.01 -16.39
CA THR A 205 2.88 3.27 -16.25
C THR A 205 3.41 3.96 -17.51
N GLN A 206 4.18 5.03 -17.31
CA GLN A 206 4.82 5.73 -18.41
C GLN A 206 6.07 4.96 -18.82
N LEU A 207 6.38 4.98 -20.12
CA LEU A 207 7.56 4.26 -20.60
C LEU A 207 8.86 4.84 -20.03
N GLU A 208 8.83 6.13 -19.70
CA GLU A 208 9.89 6.90 -19.04
C GLU A 208 10.26 6.39 -17.64
N ASP A 209 9.32 5.72 -16.96
CA ASP A 209 9.56 5.15 -15.62
C ASP A 209 10.28 3.79 -15.69
N VAL A 210 10.34 3.17 -16.87
CA VAL A 210 10.80 1.79 -17.05
C VAL A 210 12.00 1.67 -17.99
N LEU A 211 12.09 2.56 -18.99
CA LEU A 211 13.15 2.56 -20.00
C LEU A 211 14.02 3.82 -19.90
N THR A 212 15.27 3.69 -20.33
CA THR A 212 16.21 4.81 -20.40
C THR A 212 15.88 5.75 -21.56
N PRO A 213 16.30 7.04 -21.49
CA PRO A 213 16.05 8.01 -22.56
C PRO A 213 16.56 7.55 -23.93
N ASP A 214 17.69 6.85 -23.99
CA ASP A 214 18.27 6.33 -25.24
C ASP A 214 17.42 5.23 -25.86
N GLN A 215 16.87 4.32 -25.03
CA GLN A 215 15.95 3.28 -25.48
C GLN A 215 14.63 3.89 -25.99
N ILE A 216 14.13 4.92 -25.31
CA ILE A 216 12.93 5.67 -25.74
C ILE A 216 13.19 6.38 -27.06
N ALA A 217 14.35 7.02 -27.23
CA ALA A 217 14.74 7.65 -28.49
C ALA A 217 14.82 6.63 -29.65
N GLY A 218 15.33 5.43 -29.39
CA GLY A 218 15.33 4.33 -30.36
C GLY A 218 13.92 3.87 -30.77
N ILE A 219 12.99 3.81 -29.82
CA ILE A 219 11.58 3.52 -30.09
C ILE A 219 10.92 4.68 -30.85
N ASP A 220 11.16 5.92 -30.43
CA ASP A 220 10.63 7.12 -31.09
C ASP A 220 11.13 7.28 -32.52
N ALA A 221 12.35 6.82 -32.84
CA ALA A 221 12.83 6.82 -34.23
C ALA A 221 12.01 5.88 -35.15
N ARG A 222 11.33 4.88 -34.58
CA ARG A 222 10.45 3.94 -35.30
C ARG A 222 9.00 4.43 -35.39
N ILE A 223 8.61 5.38 -34.53
CA ILE A 223 7.27 5.98 -34.50
C ILE A 223 7.36 7.30 -35.27
N GLY A 224 6.61 7.44 -36.37
CA GLY A 224 6.56 8.70 -37.11
C GLY A 224 6.11 9.91 -36.29
N ARG A 225 5.93 11.07 -36.93
CA ARG A 225 5.50 12.30 -36.23
C ARG A 225 4.22 12.06 -35.39
N PRO A 226 4.10 12.71 -34.22
CA PRO A 226 2.92 12.58 -33.37
C PRO A 226 1.66 12.92 -34.16
N GLN A 227 0.65 12.07 -34.04
CA GLN A 227 -0.64 12.28 -34.68
C GLN A 227 -1.42 13.30 -33.86
N GLU A 228 -1.68 14.46 -34.46
CA GLU A 228 -2.45 15.52 -33.81
C GLU A 228 -3.93 15.11 -33.75
N VAL A 229 -4.53 15.26 -32.57
CA VAL A 229 -5.96 15.06 -32.36
C VAL A 229 -6.62 16.42 -32.61
N ALA A 230 -7.58 16.49 -33.52
CA ALA A 230 -8.31 17.73 -33.77
C ALA A 230 -9.34 17.97 -32.66
N PRO A 231 -9.53 19.23 -32.21
CA PRO A 231 -10.55 19.58 -31.23
C PRO A 231 -11.98 19.45 -31.77
#